data_AF-A0AAP0S8C5-F1
#
_entry.id   AF-A0AAP0S8C5-F1
#
_cell.length_a   1.000
_cell.length_b   1.000
_cell.length_c   1.000
_cell.angle_alpha   90.00
_cell.angle_beta   90.00
_cell.angle_gamma   90.00
#
_symmetry.space_group_name_H-M   'P 1'
#
loop_
_entity.id
_entity.type
_entity.pdbx_description
1 polymer ?
#
loop_
_entity_poly.entity_id
_entity_poly.type
_entity_poly.pdbx_seq_one_letter_code
_entity_poly.pdbx_strand_id
1 'polypeptide(L)'
;MQPIVSSTALGLEGRLTVYNYNGGPCYQCLFPTPPPMTACQRCPDSGVLGVVPGIIGCLQALEAIKIASAVGEPLSGRMLLFDALSAWIRIICFMGRSSQCEVCGENAAFTGKQFQDFDYEKFTQSPLSTGYGAGAGAGAGANSGGGGGGVACSSVVMGVEG
;
A
#
# COMPACT_ATOMS: atom_id res chain seq x y z
N MET A 1 3.67 8.48 15.90
CA MET A 1 3.44 8.07 14.50
C MET A 1 4.71 7.39 14.03
N GLN A 2 4.63 6.10 13.71
CA GLN A 2 5.78 5.31 13.28
C GLN A 2 5.94 5.41 11.75
N PRO A 3 7.18 5.42 11.22
CA PRO A 3 7.41 5.43 9.78
C PRO A 3 6.90 4.16 9.11
N ILE A 4 6.33 4.34 7.91
CA ILE A 4 5.75 3.26 7.12
C ILE A 4 6.32 3.32 5.71
N VAL A 5 6.90 2.22 5.24
CA VAL A 5 7.33 2.07 3.85
C VAL A 5 6.22 1.33 3.10
N SER A 6 5.57 2.01 2.16
CA SER A 6 4.42 1.47 1.42
C SER A 6 4.74 1.33 -0.05
N SER A 7 4.41 0.17 -0.62
CA SER A 7 4.58 -0.09 -2.04
C SER A 7 3.44 -0.89 -2.64
N THR A 8 3.23 -0.73 -3.94
CA THR A 8 2.22 -1.44 -4.71
C THR A 8 2.76 -1.85 -6.07
N ALA A 9 2.24 -2.95 -6.61
CA ALA A 9 2.49 -3.39 -7.97
C ALA A 9 1.18 -3.80 -8.67
N LEU A 10 0.99 -3.34 -9.90
CA LEU A 10 -0.18 -3.61 -10.73
C LEU A 10 0.25 -3.74 -12.19
N GLY A 11 -0.02 -4.88 -12.84
CA GLY A 11 0.41 -5.08 -14.24
C GLY A 11 1.93 -5.03 -14.39
N LEU A 12 2.38 -3.98 -15.10
CA LEU A 12 3.79 -3.66 -15.36
C LEU A 12 4.26 -2.44 -14.56
N GLU A 13 3.42 -1.91 -13.67
CA GLU A 13 3.68 -0.69 -12.92
C GLU A 13 3.95 -0.98 -11.45
N GLY A 14 4.82 -0.17 -10.84
CA GLY A 14 5.15 -0.22 -9.44
C GLY A 14 5.20 1.17 -8.80
N ARG A 15 4.84 1.25 -7.52
CA ARG A 15 4.89 2.49 -6.74
C ARG A 15 5.53 2.24 -5.38
N LEU A 16 6.27 3.21 -4.86
CA LEU A 16 6.90 3.16 -3.54
C LEU A 16 6.99 4.55 -2.93
N THR A 17 6.68 4.66 -1.64
CA THR A 17 6.85 5.90 -0.86
C THR A 17 6.98 5.61 0.63
N VAL A 18 7.48 6.59 1.39
CA VAL A 18 7.63 6.52 2.85
C VAL A 18 6.71 7.54 3.51
N TYR A 19 5.80 7.05 4.33
CA TYR A 19 4.88 7.87 5.12
C TYR A 19 5.37 8.05 6.56
N ASN A 20 4.90 9.10 7.22
CA ASN A 20 5.09 9.36 8.65
C ASN A 20 6.56 9.44 9.12
N TYR A 21 7.52 9.66 8.22
CA TYR A 21 8.93 9.78 8.56
C TYR A 21 9.29 11.22 8.93
N ASN A 22 9.86 11.44 10.11
CA ASN A 22 10.34 12.75 10.60
C ASN A 22 9.33 13.91 10.44
N GLY A 23 8.06 13.67 10.76
CA GLY A 23 7.00 14.69 10.61
C GLY A 23 6.48 14.85 9.17
N GLY A 24 6.87 13.95 8.26
CA GLY A 24 6.38 13.87 6.89
C GLY A 24 4.90 13.48 6.78
N PRO A 25 4.35 13.52 5.55
CA PRO A 25 2.93 13.28 5.29
C PRO A 25 2.51 11.85 5.60
N CYS A 26 1.27 11.68 6.06
CA CYS A 26 0.61 10.38 6.15
C CYS A 26 -0.12 10.05 4.85
N TYR A 27 -0.60 8.81 4.70
CA TYR A 27 -1.39 8.40 3.54
C TYR A 27 -2.60 9.33 3.27
N GLN A 28 -3.31 9.74 4.32
CA GLN A 28 -4.48 10.62 4.24
C GLN A 28 -4.13 12.05 3.80
N CYS A 29 -2.87 12.49 3.91
CA CYS A 29 -2.44 13.77 3.32
C CYS A 29 -2.49 13.73 1.78
N LEU A 30 -2.23 12.57 1.18
CA LEU A 30 -2.22 12.41 -0.28
C LEU A 30 -3.58 11.97 -0.81
N PHE A 31 -4.27 11.10 -0.07
CA PHE A 31 -5.53 10.49 -0.49
C PHE A 31 -6.61 10.70 0.59
N PRO A 32 -7.06 11.95 0.83
CA PRO A 32 -8.00 12.25 1.91
C PRO A 32 -9.42 11.73 1.65
N THR A 33 -9.80 11.60 0.39
CA THR A 33 -11.13 11.13 -0.02
C THR A 33 -10.98 9.77 -0.69
N PRO A 34 -11.80 8.77 -0.32
CA PRO A 34 -11.75 7.47 -0.98
C PRO A 34 -12.09 7.63 -2.47
N PRO A 35 -11.44 6.86 -3.35
CA PRO A 35 -11.76 6.89 -4.77
C PRO A 35 -13.21 6.44 -5.00
N PRO A 36 -13.91 6.98 -6.01
CA PRO A 36 -15.27 6.55 -6.33
C PRO A 36 -15.27 5.06 -6.75
N MET A 37 -16.36 4.35 -6.43
CA MET A 37 -16.52 2.92 -6.73
C MET A 37 -16.28 2.54 -8.20
N THR A 38 -16.60 3.45 -9.13
CA THR A 38 -16.39 3.27 -10.58
C THR A 38 -14.91 3.28 -10.99
N ALA A 39 -14.05 3.89 -10.18
CA ALA A 39 -12.59 3.92 -10.38
C ALA A 39 -11.87 2.77 -9.67
N CYS A 40 -12.58 2.04 -8.80
CA CYS A 40 -12.05 0.86 -8.12
C CYS A 40 -12.06 -0.32 -9.10
N GLN A 41 -11.08 -0.35 -10.01
CA GLN A 41 -10.83 -1.50 -10.87
C GLN A 41 -10.59 -2.71 -9.96
N ARG A 42 -11.46 -3.72 -10.07
CA ARG A 42 -11.24 -4.99 -9.36
C ARG A 42 -10.02 -5.65 -10.01
N CYS A 43 -9.00 -5.88 -9.19
CA CYS A 43 -7.72 -6.43 -9.60
C CYS A 43 -7.68 -7.90 -10.11
N PRO A 44 -8.73 -8.76 -10.03
CA PRO A 44 -8.61 -10.13 -10.55
C PRO A 44 -8.35 -10.23 -12.06
N ASP A 45 -8.74 -9.22 -12.84
CA ASP A 45 -8.65 -9.26 -14.30
C ASP A 45 -7.29 -8.75 -14.84
N SER A 46 -6.51 -8.07 -14.01
CA SER A 46 -5.18 -7.55 -14.35
C SER A 46 -4.10 -8.29 -13.57
N GLY A 47 -3.49 -9.29 -14.20
CA GLY A 47 -2.33 -9.96 -13.61
C GLY A 47 -1.16 -9.02 -13.36
N VAL A 48 -0.25 -9.42 -12.46
CA VAL A 48 1.01 -8.71 -12.21
C VAL A 48 2.17 -9.51 -12.79
N LEU A 49 3.09 -8.85 -13.51
CA LEU A 49 4.32 -9.48 -13.94
C LEU A 49 5.20 -9.69 -12.71
N GLY A 50 5.43 -10.94 -12.28
CA GLY A 50 6.07 -11.27 -11.00
C GLY A 50 7.43 -10.61 -10.73
N VAL A 51 8.16 -10.20 -11.77
CA VAL A 51 9.41 -9.44 -11.64
C VAL A 51 9.18 -8.04 -11.04
N VAL A 52 8.05 -7.40 -11.34
CA VAL A 52 7.70 -6.05 -10.84
C VAL A 52 7.59 -6.00 -9.31
N PRO A 53 6.80 -6.84 -8.62
CA PRO A 53 6.78 -6.85 -7.16
C PRO A 53 8.14 -7.29 -6.58
N GLY A 54 8.94 -8.08 -7.29
CA GLY A 54 10.32 -8.39 -6.90
C GLY A 54 11.22 -7.15 -6.85
N ILE A 55 11.24 -6.35 -7.92
CA ILE A 55 11.99 -5.09 -8.00
C ILE A 55 11.50 -4.10 -6.92
N ILE A 56 10.19 -3.92 -6.83
CA ILE A 56 9.59 -2.98 -5.89
C ILE A 56 9.83 -3.41 -4.44
N GLY A 57 9.77 -4.71 -4.13
CA GLY A 57 10.09 -5.25 -2.81
C GLY A 57 11.54 -5.00 -2.39
N CYS A 58 12.50 -5.12 -3.32
CA CYS A 58 13.90 -4.77 -3.06
C CYS A 58 14.06 -3.27 -2.75
N LEU A 59 13.39 -2.40 -3.51
CA LEU A 59 13.40 -0.95 -3.25
C LEU A 59 12.71 -0.62 -1.91
N GLN A 60 11.62 -1.32 -1.57
CA GLN A 60 10.95 -1.17 -0.28
C GLN A 60 11.89 -1.51 0.89
N ALA A 61 12.60 -2.63 0.79
CA ALA A 61 13.60 -3.02 1.79
C ALA A 61 14.74 -2.00 1.90
N LEU A 62 15.19 -1.44 0.78
CA LEU A 62 16.20 -0.39 0.78
C LEU A 62 15.75 0.87 1.54
N GLU A 63 14.50 1.31 1.36
CA GLU A 63 13.94 2.43 2.14
C GLU A 63 13.87 2.11 3.62
N ALA A 64 13.47 0.89 3.99
CA ALA A 64 13.46 0.45 5.39
C ALA A 64 14.85 0.49 6.01
N ILE A 65 15.87 0.04 5.27
CA ILE A 65 17.28 0.07 5.71
C ILE A 65 17.75 1.53 5.89
N LYS A 66 17.43 2.44 4.98
CA LYS A 66 17.76 3.87 5.13
C LYS A 66 17.17 4.48 6.39
N ILE A 67 15.90 4.14 6.69
CA ILE A 67 15.22 4.59 7.90
C ILE A 67 15.91 4.02 9.15
N ALA A 68 16.13 2.70 9.19
CA ALA A 68 16.71 2.02 10.35
C ALA A 68 18.16 2.41 10.64
N SER A 69 18.95 2.66 9.58
CA SER A 69 20.34 3.10 9.71
C SER A 69 20.51 4.61 9.86
N ALA A 70 19.44 5.39 9.72
CA ALA A 70 19.47 6.85 9.64
C ALA A 70 20.45 7.39 8.56
N VAL A 71 20.59 6.67 7.44
CA VAL A 71 21.48 7.04 6.33
C VAL A 71 20.70 7.47 5.09
N GLY A 72 21.20 8.51 4.45
CA GLY A 72 20.64 9.04 3.19
C GLY A 72 19.27 9.69 3.39
N GLU A 73 18.52 9.79 2.30
CA GLU A 73 17.20 10.43 2.31
C GLU A 73 16.13 9.41 1.91
N PRO A 74 15.28 8.98 2.85
CA PRO A 74 14.12 8.16 2.51
C PRO A 74 13.16 8.85 1.54
N LEU A 75 12.30 8.10 0.86
CA LEU A 75 11.27 8.61 -0.05
C LEU A 75 10.10 9.30 0.70
N SER A 76 10.36 9.99 1.80
CA SER A 76 9.33 10.79 2.45
C SER A 76 9.06 12.07 1.66
N GLY A 77 7.78 12.38 1.44
CA GLY A 77 7.36 13.48 0.55
C GLY A 77 7.59 13.22 -0.94
N ARG A 78 8.02 12.01 -1.30
CA ARG A 78 8.36 11.60 -2.67
C ARG A 78 7.74 10.25 -3.00
N MET A 79 7.30 10.05 -4.23
CA MET A 79 6.79 8.77 -4.70
C MET A 79 7.62 8.33 -5.89
N LEU A 80 8.20 7.14 -5.77
CA LEU A 80 8.80 6.44 -6.87
C LEU A 80 7.69 5.80 -7.71
N LEU A 81 7.74 6.02 -9.02
CA LEU A 81 6.93 5.37 -10.03
C LEU A 81 7.85 4.58 -10.94
N PHE A 82 7.55 3.31 -11.12
CA PHE A 82 8.26 2.39 -11.99
C PHE A 82 7.29 1.91 -13.06
N ASP A 83 7.67 1.96 -14.33
CA ASP A 83 7.01 1.14 -15.35
C ASP A 83 8.03 0.28 -16.11
N ALA A 84 7.73 -1.03 -16.10
CA ALA A 84 8.58 -2.07 -16.65
C ALA A 84 8.49 -2.18 -18.17
N LEU A 85 7.41 -1.69 -18.80
CA LEU A 85 7.25 -1.68 -20.26
C LEU A 85 8.24 -0.69 -20.90
N SER A 86 8.34 0.51 -20.32
CA SER A 86 9.23 1.57 -20.81
C SER A 86 10.60 1.58 -20.11
N ALA A 87 10.79 0.70 -19.13
CA ALA A 87 11.98 0.61 -18.28
C ALA A 87 12.39 1.95 -17.63
N TRP A 88 11.40 2.73 -17.20
CA TRP A 88 11.61 4.06 -16.63
C TRP A 88 11.29 4.08 -15.13
N ILE A 89 12.07 4.90 -14.41
CA ILE A 89 11.83 5.23 -13.02
C ILE A 89 11.69 6.75 -12.91
N ARG A 90 10.60 7.19 -12.30
CA ARG A 90 10.41 8.59 -11.93
C ARG A 90 10.28 8.74 -10.44
N ILE A 91 10.71 9.90 -9.95
CA ILE A 91 10.38 10.37 -8.62
C ILE A 91 9.50 11.61 -8.80
N ILE A 92 8.29 11.56 -8.24
CA ILE A 92 7.43 12.73 -8.12
C ILE A 92 7.47 13.23 -6.68
N CYS A 93 7.54 14.54 -6.50
CA CYS A 93 7.41 15.17 -5.19
C CYS A 93 5.96 15.57 -4.99
N PHE A 94 5.42 15.34 -3.79
CA PHE A 94 4.08 15.78 -3.42
C PHE A 94 4.16 16.68 -2.19
N MET A 95 3.10 17.47 -1.95
CA MET A 95 3.08 18.36 -0.80
C MET A 95 3.24 17.59 0.51
N GLY A 96 4.02 18.17 1.42
CA GLY A 96 4.30 17.59 2.72
C GLY A 96 3.04 17.48 3.60
N ARG A 97 3.26 17.23 4.88
CA ARG A 97 2.18 17.13 5.88
C ARG A 97 1.23 18.33 5.78
N SER A 98 -0.06 18.07 5.59
CA SER A 98 -1.10 19.10 5.57
C SER A 98 -1.54 19.43 7.00
N SER A 99 -1.61 20.73 7.33
CA SER A 99 -2.12 21.20 8.63
C SER A 99 -3.60 20.86 8.84
N GLN A 100 -4.35 20.69 7.76
CA GLN A 100 -5.77 20.33 7.76
C GLN A 100 -6.03 18.82 7.72
N CYS A 101 -4.98 17.97 7.80
CA CYS A 101 -5.17 16.53 7.78
C CYS A 101 -5.89 16.04 9.05
N GLU A 102 -6.98 15.28 8.90
CA GLU A 102 -7.78 14.77 10.03
C GLU A 102 -7.00 13.77 10.91
N VAL A 103 -5.98 13.12 10.34
CA VAL A 103 -5.19 12.07 11.00
C VAL A 103 -3.90 12.62 11.60
N CYS A 104 -3.16 13.45 10.86
CA CYS A 104 -1.86 13.95 11.29
C CYS A 104 -1.75 15.48 11.32
N GLY A 105 -2.81 16.24 11.10
CA GLY A 105 -2.79 17.71 11.17
C GLY A 105 -2.63 18.25 12.59
N GLU A 106 -2.67 19.56 12.76
CA GLU A 106 -2.56 20.22 14.08
C GLU A 106 -3.81 19.96 14.94
N ASN A 107 -4.98 19.88 14.30
CA ASN A 107 -6.25 19.55 14.92
C ASN A 107 -6.65 18.10 14.61
N ALA A 108 -5.71 17.15 14.72
CA ALA A 108 -5.97 15.75 14.44
C ALA A 108 -7.13 15.24 15.31
N ALA A 109 -8.28 15.03 14.67
CA ALA A 109 -9.51 14.62 15.34
C ALA A 109 -9.58 13.10 15.49
N PHE A 110 -8.68 12.34 14.85
CA PHE A 110 -8.68 10.88 14.80
C PHE A 110 -7.84 10.27 15.94
N THR A 111 -8.51 9.77 16.97
CA THR A 111 -7.94 9.19 18.19
C THR A 111 -8.04 7.66 18.16
N GLY A 112 -7.24 6.96 18.97
CA GLY A 112 -7.28 5.49 19.09
C GLY A 112 -8.65 4.89 19.44
N LYS A 113 -9.57 5.66 20.05
CA LYS A 113 -10.97 5.23 20.25
C LYS A 113 -11.78 5.24 18.95
N GLN A 114 -11.67 6.31 18.15
CA GLN A 114 -12.33 6.37 16.85
C GLN A 114 -11.79 5.34 15.86
N PHE A 115 -10.53 4.90 16.02
CA PHE A 115 -10.00 3.78 15.22
C PHE A 115 -10.73 2.47 15.52
N GLN A 116 -11.11 2.20 16.77
CA GLN A 116 -11.86 0.99 17.13
C GLN A 116 -13.28 1.01 16.56
N ASP A 117 -13.88 2.20 16.46
CA ASP A 117 -15.23 2.40 15.91
C ASP A 117 -15.24 2.66 14.39
N PHE A 118 -14.07 2.62 13.73
CA PHE A 118 -13.96 2.97 12.32
C PHE A 118 -14.42 1.82 11.42
N ASP A 119 -15.52 2.04 10.71
CA ASP A 119 -16.04 1.10 9.72
C ASP A 119 -15.33 1.28 8.36
N TYR A 120 -14.30 0.45 8.15
CA TYR A 120 -13.51 0.45 6.93
C TYR A 120 -14.30 0.00 5.69
N GLU A 121 -15.26 -0.92 5.84
CA GLU A 121 -16.09 -1.39 4.72
C GLU A 121 -17.02 -0.29 4.23
N LYS A 122 -17.62 0.46 5.15
CA LYS A 122 -18.43 1.64 4.83
C LYS A 122 -17.60 2.74 4.17
N PHE A 123 -16.36 2.94 4.62
CA PHE A 123 -15.45 3.93 4.04
C PHE A 123 -15.02 3.57 2.61
N THR A 124 -14.68 2.30 2.37
CA THR A 124 -14.22 1.80 1.06
C THR A 124 -15.36 1.37 0.15
N GLN A 125 -16.59 1.34 0.66
CA GLN A 125 -17.80 0.88 -0.05
C GLN A 125 -17.61 -0.51 -0.69
N SER A 126 -16.69 -1.30 -0.15
CA SER A 126 -16.24 -2.59 -0.69
C SER A 126 -16.34 -3.63 0.42
N PRO A 127 -17.16 -4.70 0.27
CA PRO A 127 -17.21 -5.74 1.28
C PRO A 127 -15.90 -6.51 1.29
N LEU A 128 -15.27 -6.66 2.47
CA LEU A 128 -14.09 -7.51 2.68
C LEU A 128 -14.42 -9.01 2.49
N SER A 129 -15.72 -9.35 2.46
CA SER A 129 -16.26 -10.71 2.59
C SER A 129 -16.71 -11.37 1.28
N THR A 130 -16.06 -11.11 0.16
CA THR A 130 -16.23 -11.96 -1.04
C THR A 130 -14.87 -12.25 -1.70
N GLY A 131 -14.20 -13.28 -1.17
CA GLY A 131 -13.15 -14.01 -1.91
C GLY A 131 -11.70 -13.90 -1.40
N TYR A 132 -11.44 -14.03 -0.10
CA TYR A 132 -10.14 -14.49 0.40
C TYR A 132 -10.38 -15.75 1.23
N GLY A 133 -10.25 -16.91 0.59
CA GLY A 133 -10.32 -18.20 1.27
C GLY A 133 -9.14 -18.33 2.23
N ALA A 134 -9.43 -18.35 3.52
CA ALA A 134 -8.54 -18.82 4.56
C ALA A 134 -8.09 -20.25 4.24
N GLY A 135 -6.81 -20.45 3.96
CA GLY A 135 -6.19 -21.77 3.82
C GLY A 135 -5.26 -22.06 4.99
N ALA A 136 -5.81 -22.48 6.12
CA ALA A 136 -5.09 -23.24 7.16
C ALA A 136 -6.08 -24.05 8.01
N GLY A 137 -6.18 -25.37 7.75
CA GLY A 137 -6.91 -26.30 8.61
C GLY A 137 -7.39 -27.56 7.89
N ALA A 138 -6.76 -28.70 8.21
CA ALA A 138 -6.93 -30.05 7.65
C ALA A 138 -8.37 -30.59 7.52
N GLY A 139 -8.61 -31.39 6.48
CA GLY A 139 -9.78 -32.28 6.36
C GLY A 139 -9.83 -32.99 5.00
N ALA A 140 -9.75 -34.32 5.02
CA ALA A 140 -9.66 -35.21 3.85
C ALA A 140 -10.90 -35.17 2.92
N GLY A 141 -10.69 -35.40 1.62
CA GLY A 141 -11.75 -35.73 0.67
C GLY A 141 -11.38 -35.46 -0.78
N ALA A 142 -11.08 -36.50 -1.55
CA ALA A 142 -10.82 -36.45 -2.98
C ALA A 142 -12.08 -36.09 -3.79
N ASN A 143 -11.99 -35.19 -4.78
CA ASN A 143 -12.21 -35.52 -6.20
C ASN A 143 -11.83 -34.37 -7.16
N SER A 144 -11.50 -34.76 -8.38
CA SER A 144 -10.92 -34.06 -9.54
C SER A 144 -11.60 -32.80 -10.08
N GLY A 145 -10.78 -31.87 -10.61
CA GLY A 145 -11.06 -31.20 -11.89
C GLY A 145 -10.78 -29.69 -11.98
N GLY A 146 -9.80 -29.31 -12.83
CA GLY A 146 -9.82 -28.05 -13.61
C GLY A 146 -9.15 -26.81 -12.99
N GLY A 147 -7.93 -26.50 -13.46
CA GLY A 147 -7.12 -25.37 -13.01
C GLY A 147 -7.51 -23.99 -13.58
N GLY A 148 -7.21 -22.96 -12.79
CA GLY A 148 -7.20 -21.55 -13.18
C GLY A 148 -6.55 -20.72 -12.06
N GLY A 149 -5.26 -20.40 -12.20
CA GLY A 149 -4.49 -19.67 -11.19
C GLY A 149 -4.84 -18.19 -11.17
N GLY A 150 -5.42 -17.71 -10.07
CA GLY A 150 -5.67 -16.28 -9.84
C GLY A 150 -4.38 -15.53 -9.48
N VAL A 151 -4.15 -14.40 -10.12
CA VAL A 151 -2.99 -13.51 -9.90
C VAL A 151 -3.47 -12.26 -9.14
N ALA A 152 -2.85 -11.98 -7.99
CA ALA A 152 -3.32 -10.97 -7.04
C ALA A 152 -2.59 -9.62 -7.18
N CYS A 153 -3.33 -8.51 -7.01
CA CYS A 153 -2.76 -7.21 -6.65
C CYS A 153 -1.84 -7.37 -5.43
N SER A 154 -0.59 -6.93 -5.53
CA SER A 154 0.36 -7.02 -4.44
C SER A 154 0.64 -5.62 -3.89
N SER A 155 -0.09 -5.25 -2.83
CA SER A 155 0.20 -4.08 -2.00
C SER A 155 0.89 -4.55 -0.72
N VAL A 156 2.07 -4.03 -0.42
CA VAL A 156 2.86 -4.41 0.76
C VAL A 156 3.18 -3.17 1.58
N VAL A 157 3.00 -3.28 2.90
CA VAL A 157 3.26 -2.20 3.87
C VAL A 157 4.23 -2.74 4.93
N MET A 158 5.37 -2.07 5.09
CA MET A 158 6.37 -2.39 6.11
C MET A 158 6.40 -1.30 7.17
N GLY A 159 6.13 -1.65 8.42
CA GLY A 159 6.39 -0.78 9.57
C GLY A 159 7.86 -0.89 9.97
N VAL A 160 8.52 0.25 10.23
CA VAL A 160 9.90 0.27 10.72
C VAL A 160 9.87 0.75 12.17
N GLU A 161 10.28 -0.11 13.10
CA GLU A 161 10.49 0.25 14.51
C GLU A 161 11.95 0.72 14.66
N GLY A 162 12.17 1.80 15.39
CA GLY A 162 13.48 2.41 15.64
C GLY A 162 13.70 2.63 17.12
#